data_AF-A0A412X0D3-F1
#
_entry.id   AF-A0A412X0D3-F1
#
_cell.length_a   1.000
_cell.length_b   1.000
_cell.length_c   1.000
_cell.angle_alpha   90.00
_cell.angle_beta   90.00
_cell.angle_gamma   90.00
#
_symmetry.space_group_name_H-M   'P 1'
#
loop_
_entity.id
_entity.type
_entity.pdbx_description
1 polymer ?
#
loop_
_entity_poly.entity_id
_entity_poly.type
_entity_poly.pdbx_seq_one_letter_code
_entity_poly.pdbx_strand_id
1 'polypeptide(L)'
;MVKFILFLLGGFLFVAFQQQTEKVAKLTGKILNASADFVVIGYEEERDTLFLASDGTFAFTKELESPDMFMVLVPSCRAYPAVFMENGKVSHIEIDVDSPQDVRITGDLEAVHDYLDKRYLVLVDLKKRPVRGFKEYERMAYHVVDSLLDVVQKLGDECFYRYETKYLRQTVDVLKTGYFNILSTCGEKFDSDPDYNIFMQSMDLNDEANLKNSNIFYYLQWKASCLTGSSVLDYYEMLKVLQKEVHNQQISNKLACQLARIYLMSGRKEHVEDVYRIAKDLLAKGSRKEIDDLYTKVTKSLKVNSLAPDFEMMTPEGKTLKFSEVWGKIVYIDIWSTWCAPCCKEIPYVAKLVEHYKNNSEIEFISISLDKNLKDWQSFLESHRPGWKQFVIPEKQQRAFLKLYGINGIPRFMVFTKEGRIIDTNAPRPSSENIMNYLDGILNP
;
A
#
# COMPACT_ATOMS: atom_id res chain seq x y z
N MET A 1 86.31 36.72 7.25
CA MET A 1 86.30 36.64 8.73
C MET A 1 84.85 36.85 9.16
N VAL A 2 84.36 36.01 10.09
CA VAL A 2 83.10 36.13 10.86
C VAL A 2 81.78 35.62 10.22
N LYS A 3 81.13 34.74 11.01
CA LYS A 3 79.79 34.10 10.90
C LYS A 3 78.64 35.12 10.98
N PHE A 4 77.42 34.77 10.56
CA PHE A 4 76.25 34.67 11.46
C PHE A 4 75.02 34.04 10.76
N ILE A 5 74.33 33.21 11.55
CA ILE A 5 73.03 32.53 11.33
C ILE A 5 71.94 33.35 12.06
N LEU A 6 70.65 33.05 11.79
CA LEU A 6 69.39 33.40 12.51
C LEU A 6 68.63 34.63 11.96
N PHE A 7 67.29 34.69 11.94
CA PHE A 7 66.14 33.76 11.90
C PHE A 7 64.89 34.68 11.77
N LEU A 8 63.77 34.12 11.31
CA LEU A 8 62.36 34.51 11.56
C LEU A 8 61.80 35.84 11.00
N LEU A 9 60.82 35.70 10.11
CA LEU A 9 59.45 36.17 10.39
C LEU A 9 58.45 35.37 9.54
N GLY A 10 57.66 34.56 10.23
CA GLY A 10 56.62 33.73 9.64
C GLY A 10 55.34 34.53 9.38
N GLY A 11 54.74 34.28 8.23
CA GLY A 11 53.33 34.57 7.95
C GLY A 11 52.64 33.25 7.63
N PHE A 12 51.95 32.67 8.62
CA PHE A 12 51.04 31.56 8.41
C PHE A 12 49.74 32.11 7.79
N LEU A 13 49.56 31.91 6.48
CA LEU A 13 48.24 31.93 5.87
C LEU A 13 47.50 30.66 6.29
N PHE A 14 46.71 30.74 7.35
CA PHE A 14 45.65 29.78 7.62
C PHE A 14 44.58 29.96 6.54
N VAL A 15 44.68 29.18 5.46
CA VAL A 15 43.50 28.91 4.63
C VAL A 15 42.61 28.01 5.48
N ALA A 16 41.66 28.62 6.19
CA ALA A 16 40.55 27.90 6.76
C ALA A 16 39.76 27.29 5.60
N PHE A 17 40.05 26.03 5.29
CA PHE A 17 39.13 25.19 4.53
C PHE A 17 37.93 24.99 5.44
N GLN A 18 36.99 25.94 5.41
CA GLN A 18 35.63 25.67 5.84
C GLN A 18 35.12 24.61 4.86
N GLN A 19 35.23 23.33 5.26
CA GLN A 19 34.33 22.33 4.73
C GLN A 19 32.94 22.87 5.01
N GLN A 20 32.31 23.42 3.98
CA GLN A 20 30.89 23.68 3.97
C GLN A 20 30.25 22.30 4.02
N THR A 21 30.17 21.72 5.22
CA THR A 21 29.46 20.47 5.46
C THR A 21 28.03 20.74 5.06
N GLU A 22 27.63 20.23 3.90
CA GLU A 22 26.24 20.14 3.49
C GLU A 22 25.46 19.65 4.70
N LYS A 23 24.58 20.50 5.21
CA LYS A 23 23.71 20.20 6.35
C LYS A 23 22.62 19.26 5.85
N VAL A 24 22.97 18.02 5.50
CA VAL A 24 22.01 16.99 5.10
C VAL A 24 21.16 16.57 6.30
N ALA A 25 19.91 16.21 6.07
CA ALA A 25 19.07 15.60 7.10
C ALA A 25 19.58 14.19 7.41
N LYS A 26 19.62 13.82 8.71
CA LYS A 26 20.12 12.50 9.14
C LYS A 26 19.08 11.79 9.98
N LEU A 27 18.81 10.54 9.60
CA LEU A 27 18.02 9.61 10.39
C LEU A 27 18.90 8.39 10.67
N THR A 28 19.00 8.01 11.95
CA THR A 28 19.49 6.68 12.30
C THR A 28 18.37 5.93 12.99
N GLY A 29 18.40 4.61 12.94
CA GLY A 29 17.42 3.85 13.68
C GLY A 29 17.90 2.50 14.13
N LYS A 30 17.12 1.93 15.03
CA LYS A 30 17.35 0.64 15.65
C LYS A 30 16.04 -0.14 15.70
N ILE A 31 16.03 -1.31 15.07
CA ILE A 31 14.90 -2.22 15.13
C ILE A 31 15.22 -3.30 16.16
N LEU A 32 14.54 -3.27 17.30
CA LEU A 32 14.70 -4.25 18.37
C LEU A 32 13.99 -5.55 17.98
N ASN A 33 14.56 -6.69 18.37
CA ASN A 33 14.00 -8.03 18.14
C ASN A 33 13.76 -8.38 16.65
N ALA A 34 14.42 -7.69 15.72
CA ALA A 34 14.37 -8.05 14.31
C ALA A 34 15.24 -9.30 14.02
N SER A 35 14.66 -10.28 13.33
CA SER A 35 15.48 -11.18 12.49
C SER A 35 16.02 -10.37 11.31
N ALA A 36 17.30 -10.52 10.96
CA ALA A 36 17.97 -9.70 9.94
C ALA A 36 17.06 -9.35 8.76
N ASP A 37 16.73 -8.07 8.63
CA ASP A 37 15.71 -7.54 7.71
C ASP A 37 16.19 -6.21 7.10
N PHE A 38 15.35 -5.59 6.29
CA PHE A 38 15.53 -4.25 5.75
C PHE A 38 14.40 -3.33 6.22
N VAL A 39 14.62 -2.03 6.17
CA VAL A 39 13.55 -1.02 6.22
C VAL A 39 13.42 -0.34 4.87
N VAL A 40 12.23 0.17 4.57
CA VAL A 40 12.02 1.01 3.39
C VAL A 40 11.67 2.41 3.85
N ILE A 41 12.49 3.39 3.48
CA ILE A 41 12.20 4.80 3.72
C ILE A 41 11.50 5.35 2.48
N GLY A 42 10.30 5.87 2.67
CA GLY A 42 9.51 6.49 1.63
C GLY A 42 9.37 7.99 1.79
N TYR A 43 9.54 8.69 0.68
CA TYR A 43 9.33 10.13 0.55
C TYR A 43 8.69 10.39 -0.81
N GLU A 44 7.54 11.07 -0.84
CA GLU A 44 6.74 11.23 -2.06
C GLU A 44 6.53 9.88 -2.80
N GLU A 45 6.96 9.78 -4.07
CA GLU A 45 6.96 8.57 -4.89
C GLU A 45 8.27 7.75 -4.79
N GLU A 46 9.30 8.30 -4.15
CA GLU A 46 10.60 7.65 -3.96
C GLU A 46 10.57 6.67 -2.80
N ARG A 47 11.34 5.58 -2.95
CA ARG A 47 11.48 4.53 -1.94
C ARG A 47 12.92 4.05 -1.92
N ASP A 48 13.57 4.16 -0.77
CA ASP A 48 14.92 3.64 -0.53
C ASP A 48 14.86 2.44 0.41
N THR A 49 15.56 1.36 0.03
CA THR A 49 15.67 0.15 0.85
C THR A 49 16.99 0.15 1.60
N LEU A 50 16.95 0.08 2.92
CA LEU A 50 18.12 0.07 3.79
C LEU A 50 18.19 -1.27 4.53
N PHE A 51 19.27 -2.01 4.31
CA PHE A 51 19.52 -3.24 5.04
C PHE A 51 19.98 -2.93 6.46
N LEU A 52 19.42 -3.66 7.43
CA LEU A 52 19.82 -3.54 8.82
C LEU A 52 21.20 -4.17 9.03
N ALA A 53 22.01 -3.55 9.88
CA ALA A 53 23.21 -4.18 10.41
C ALA A 53 22.84 -5.37 11.32
N SER A 54 23.84 -6.17 11.70
CA SER A 54 23.63 -7.37 12.53
C SER A 54 23.01 -7.08 13.90
N ASP A 55 23.11 -5.86 14.39
CA ASP A 55 22.54 -5.39 15.65
C ASP A 55 21.17 -4.67 15.47
N GLY A 56 20.59 -4.73 14.27
CA GLY A 56 19.31 -4.11 13.93
C GLY A 56 19.40 -2.62 13.61
N THR A 57 20.60 -2.04 13.51
CA THR A 57 20.77 -0.61 13.25
C THR A 57 20.77 -0.24 11.76
N PHE A 58 20.38 0.99 11.44
CA PHE A 58 20.49 1.56 10.10
C PHE A 58 20.77 3.07 10.16
N ALA A 59 21.24 3.61 9.03
CA ALA A 59 21.46 5.04 8.86
C ALA A 59 20.99 5.49 7.47
N PHE A 60 20.44 6.70 7.43
CA PHE A 60 19.93 7.35 6.23
C PHE A 60 20.30 8.83 6.25
N THR A 61 20.73 9.33 5.10
CA THR A 61 21.05 10.74 4.91
C THR A 61 20.53 11.20 3.57
N LYS A 62 19.85 12.35 3.54
CA LYS A 62 19.35 12.94 2.30
C LYS A 62 19.44 14.46 2.39
N GLU A 63 19.81 15.09 1.29
CA GLU A 63 19.63 16.54 1.12
C GLU A 63 18.19 16.81 0.73
N LEU A 64 17.51 17.67 1.49
CA LEU A 64 16.11 18.00 1.29
C LEU A 64 15.96 19.36 0.61
N GLU A 65 15.09 19.47 -0.40
CA GLU A 65 14.71 20.77 -0.96
C GLU A 65 13.94 21.62 0.06
N SER A 66 13.11 20.95 0.86
CA SER A 66 12.36 21.53 1.99
C SER A 66 12.10 20.46 3.04
N PRO A 67 11.91 20.81 4.33
CA PRO A 67 11.62 19.82 5.36
C PRO A 67 10.30 19.12 5.10
N ASP A 68 10.21 17.83 5.44
CA ASP A 68 9.02 17.04 5.16
C ASP A 68 8.90 15.76 6.01
N MET A 69 7.77 15.07 5.87
CA MET A 69 7.47 13.80 6.50
C MET A 69 7.94 12.62 5.65
N PHE A 70 8.70 11.73 6.28
CA PHE A 70 9.17 10.47 5.72
C PHE A 70 8.42 9.31 6.36
N MET A 71 8.12 8.27 5.59
CA MET A 71 7.51 7.04 6.10
C MET A 71 8.58 5.97 6.23
N VAL A 72 8.75 5.39 7.41
CA VAL A 72 9.66 4.25 7.62
C VAL A 72 8.83 2.97 7.66
N LEU A 73 8.80 2.23 6.56
CA LEU A 73 8.18 0.91 6.52
C LEU A 73 9.12 -0.12 7.13
N VAL A 74 8.64 -0.81 8.15
CA VAL A 74 9.31 -1.94 8.80
C VAL A 74 8.55 -3.21 8.47
N PRO A 75 8.98 -3.99 7.45
CA PRO A 75 8.23 -5.14 6.95
C PRO A 75 8.00 -6.23 8.01
N SER A 76 8.97 -6.44 8.91
CA SER A 76 8.95 -7.49 9.94
C SER A 76 7.76 -7.38 10.89
N CYS A 77 7.39 -6.17 11.30
CA CYS A 77 6.25 -5.90 12.18
C CYS A 77 5.11 -5.14 11.50
N ARG A 78 5.22 -4.86 10.19
CA ARG A 78 4.27 -4.05 9.40
C ARG A 78 4.02 -2.66 9.99
N ALA A 79 5.01 -2.11 10.69
CA ALA A 79 4.95 -0.74 11.19
C ALA A 79 5.28 0.26 10.08
N TYR A 80 4.71 1.45 10.19
CA TYR A 80 4.91 2.56 9.25
C TYR A 80 4.97 3.91 9.99
N PRO A 81 5.91 4.13 10.94
CA PRO A 81 6.03 5.43 11.57
C PRO A 81 6.40 6.53 10.58
N ALA A 82 5.87 7.72 10.85
CA ALA A 82 6.18 8.93 10.13
C ALA A 82 7.25 9.73 10.89
N VAL A 83 8.28 10.19 10.19
CA VAL A 83 9.42 10.93 10.75
C VAL A 83 9.55 12.27 10.03
N PHE A 84 9.47 13.37 10.77
CA PHE A 84 9.77 14.69 10.23
C PHE A 84 11.29 14.85 10.10
N MET A 85 11.75 15.24 8.91
CA MET A 85 13.15 15.44 8.61
C MET A 85 13.42 16.85 8.09
N GLU A 86 14.54 17.42 8.53
CA GLU A 86 15.00 18.76 8.15
C GLU A 86 16.53 18.75 7.97
N ASN A 87 17.01 19.48 6.96
CA ASN A 87 18.43 19.67 6.71
C ASN A 87 19.19 20.20 7.94
N GLY A 88 20.24 19.50 8.34
CA GLY A 88 21.09 19.89 9.47
C GLY A 88 20.60 19.42 10.84
N LYS A 89 19.49 18.66 10.88
CA LYS A 89 18.99 18.01 12.09
C LYS A 89 19.30 16.51 12.06
N VAL A 90 19.44 15.93 13.26
CA VAL A 90 19.65 14.49 13.47
C VAL A 90 18.51 13.93 14.31
N SER A 91 17.85 12.90 13.78
CA SER A 91 16.84 12.11 14.50
C SER A 91 17.29 10.66 14.66
N HIS A 92 16.87 10.05 15.78
CA HIS A 92 17.09 8.65 16.09
C HIS A 92 15.73 7.97 16.31
N ILE A 93 15.41 6.95 15.52
CA ILE A 93 14.16 6.17 15.64
C ILE A 93 14.42 4.77 16.21
N GLU A 94 13.68 4.39 17.23
CA GLU A 94 13.69 3.04 17.80
C GLU A 94 12.30 2.41 17.68
N ILE A 95 12.27 1.16 17.21
CA ILE A 95 11.04 0.40 16.98
C ILE A 95 11.25 -1.01 17.51
N ASP A 96 10.37 -1.46 18.39
CA ASP A 96 10.33 -2.85 18.83
C ASP A 96 9.38 -3.66 17.93
N VAL A 97 9.88 -4.76 17.34
CA VAL A 97 9.05 -5.67 16.53
C VAL A 97 7.90 -6.25 17.35
N ASP A 98 8.09 -6.47 18.65
CA ASP A 98 7.08 -7.01 19.54
C ASP A 98 6.09 -5.95 20.03
N SER A 99 6.41 -4.66 19.87
CA SER A 99 5.56 -3.52 20.25
C SER A 99 5.65 -2.39 19.21
N PRO A 100 5.21 -2.65 17.96
CA PRO A 100 5.44 -1.76 16.82
C PRO A 100 4.73 -0.41 16.89
N GLN A 101 3.76 -0.27 17.80
CA GLN A 101 3.06 0.98 18.10
C GLN A 101 3.88 1.92 18.99
N ASP A 102 4.84 1.41 19.76
CA ASP A 102 5.59 2.17 20.76
C ASP A 102 6.88 2.73 20.14
N VAL A 103 6.70 3.53 19.09
CA VAL A 103 7.81 4.13 18.34
C VAL A 103 8.42 5.26 19.15
N ARG A 104 9.74 5.23 19.33
CA ARG A 104 10.47 6.27 20.03
C ARG A 104 11.34 7.05 19.07
N ILE A 105 11.15 8.38 19.03
CA ILE A 105 11.97 9.29 18.21
C ILE A 105 12.67 10.27 19.14
N THR A 106 14.00 10.36 19.05
CA THR A 106 14.85 11.25 19.85
C THR A 106 15.81 12.05 18.97
N GLY A 107 16.52 13.02 19.54
CA GLY A 107 17.48 13.86 18.82
C GLY A 107 17.00 15.31 18.69
N ASP A 108 17.45 16.01 17.65
CA ASP A 108 17.22 17.46 17.50
C ASP A 108 15.74 17.83 17.30
N LEU A 109 14.92 16.86 16.87
CA LEU A 109 13.50 17.03 16.54
C LEU A 109 12.56 16.26 17.49
N GLU A 110 13.04 15.83 18.67
CA GLU A 110 12.23 15.08 19.65
C GLU A 110 10.94 15.81 20.04
N ALA A 111 11.04 17.09 20.44
CA ALA A 111 9.87 17.89 20.82
C ALA A 111 8.89 18.13 19.66
N VAL A 112 9.38 18.11 18.42
CA VAL A 112 8.55 18.20 17.21
C VAL A 112 7.72 16.93 17.03
N HIS A 113 8.32 15.75 17.24
CA HIS A 113 7.60 14.47 17.15
C HIS A 113 6.58 14.30 18.28
N ASP A 114 6.92 14.70 19.52
CA ASP A 114 5.97 14.75 20.63
C ASP A 114 4.73 15.60 20.30
N TYR A 115 4.93 16.71 19.59
CA TYR A 115 3.85 17.55 19.11
C TYR A 115 3.04 16.86 18.01
N LEU A 116 3.70 16.25 17.03
CA LEU A 116 3.03 15.57 15.90
C LEU A 116 2.09 14.44 16.39
N ASP A 117 2.50 13.71 17.42
CA ASP A 117 1.67 12.67 18.05
C ASP A 117 0.43 13.26 18.74
N LYS A 118 0.61 14.33 19.54
CA LYS A 118 -0.51 15.04 20.18
C LYS A 118 -1.46 15.62 19.15
N ARG A 119 -0.92 16.24 18.09
CA ARG A 119 -1.69 16.77 16.97
C ARG A 119 -2.53 15.68 16.32
N TYR A 120 -1.94 14.52 16.04
CA TYR A 120 -2.67 13.39 15.47
C TYR A 120 -3.88 13.00 16.34
N LEU A 121 -3.68 12.84 17.65
CA LEU A 121 -4.76 12.49 18.58
C LEU A 121 -5.87 13.54 18.60
N VAL A 122 -5.53 14.82 18.66
CA VAL A 122 -6.49 15.94 18.65
C VAL A 122 -7.31 15.96 17.36
N LEU A 123 -6.68 15.77 16.20
CA LEU A 123 -7.39 15.73 14.91
C LEU A 123 -8.27 14.48 14.75
N VAL A 124 -7.85 13.33 15.30
CA VAL A 124 -8.66 12.10 15.32
C VAL A 124 -9.89 12.27 16.21
N ASP A 125 -9.75 12.89 17.38
CA ASP A 125 -10.86 13.20 18.27
C ASP A 125 -11.89 14.11 17.59
N LEU A 126 -11.41 15.21 16.97
CA LEU A 126 -12.26 16.16 16.28
C LEU A 126 -13.13 15.49 15.20
N LYS A 127 -12.56 14.56 14.42
CA LYS A 127 -13.28 13.83 13.35
C LYS A 127 -14.38 12.90 13.85
N LYS A 128 -14.41 12.59 15.15
CA LYS A 128 -15.42 11.70 15.78
C LYS A 128 -16.38 12.46 16.69
N ARG A 129 -16.13 13.75 16.91
CA ARG A 129 -16.84 14.53 17.91
C ARG A 129 -18.25 14.86 17.45
N PRO A 130 -19.29 14.55 18.26
CA PRO A 130 -20.65 14.96 17.95
C PRO A 130 -20.79 16.47 17.90
N VAL A 131 -21.52 16.96 16.90
CA VAL A 131 -21.76 18.38 16.63
C VAL A 131 -23.18 18.57 16.13
N ARG A 132 -23.78 19.74 16.36
CA ARG A 132 -25.19 20.00 15.96
C ARG A 132 -25.35 20.35 14.48
N GLY A 133 -24.26 20.66 13.80
CA GLY A 133 -24.27 21.10 12.42
C GLY A 133 -22.90 21.58 11.93
N PHE A 134 -22.80 21.77 10.62
CA PHE A 134 -21.57 22.09 9.91
C PHE A 134 -20.93 23.39 10.37
N LYS A 135 -21.72 24.44 10.61
CA LYS A 135 -21.19 25.72 11.14
C LYS A 135 -20.53 25.60 12.52
N GLU A 136 -21.04 24.71 13.37
CA GLU A 136 -20.42 24.45 14.67
C GLU A 136 -19.11 23.69 14.50
N TYR A 137 -19.12 22.64 13.66
CA TYR A 137 -17.94 21.87 13.33
C TYR A 137 -16.83 22.71 12.68
N GLU A 138 -17.18 23.60 11.75
CA GLU A 138 -16.25 24.53 11.11
C GLU A 138 -15.56 25.42 12.16
N ARG A 139 -16.32 26.03 13.08
CA ARG A 139 -15.74 26.84 14.17
C ARG A 139 -14.81 26.02 15.06
N MET A 140 -15.18 24.77 15.36
CA MET A 140 -14.34 23.88 16.16
C MET A 140 -13.05 23.51 15.43
N ALA A 141 -13.10 23.27 14.12
CA ALA A 141 -11.92 22.99 13.31
C ALA A 141 -10.93 24.15 13.33
N TYR A 142 -11.40 25.39 13.13
CA TYR A 142 -10.55 26.57 13.24
C TYR A 142 -9.94 26.71 14.64
N HIS A 143 -10.75 26.58 15.69
CA HIS A 143 -10.27 26.71 17.07
C HIS A 143 -9.22 25.67 17.44
N VAL A 144 -9.39 24.42 16.99
CA VAL A 144 -8.41 23.35 17.17
C VAL A 144 -7.11 23.67 16.45
N VAL A 145 -7.19 24.13 15.20
CA VAL A 145 -6.00 24.52 14.43
C VAL A 145 -5.27 25.70 15.06
N ASP A 146 -5.98 26.75 15.48
CA ASP A 146 -5.36 27.89 16.17
C ASP A 146 -4.67 27.45 17.47
N SER A 147 -5.32 26.58 18.25
CA SER A 147 -4.74 26.03 19.49
C SER A 147 -3.47 25.21 19.20
N LEU A 148 -3.45 24.45 18.10
CA LEU A 148 -2.28 23.69 17.68
C LEU A 148 -1.15 24.62 17.23
N LEU A 149 -1.45 25.70 16.51
CA LEU A 149 -0.45 26.70 16.09
C LEU A 149 0.17 27.43 17.29
N ASP A 150 -0.63 27.75 18.32
CA ASP A 150 -0.12 28.32 19.57
C ASP A 150 0.88 27.40 20.27
N VAL A 151 0.67 26.08 20.21
CA VAL A 151 1.62 25.10 20.76
C VAL A 151 2.90 25.07 19.94
N VAL A 152 2.80 25.02 18.60
CA VAL A 152 3.98 25.00 17.71
C VAL A 152 4.81 26.26 17.86
N GLN A 153 4.16 27.42 17.98
CA GLN A 153 4.86 28.69 18.20
C GLN A 153 5.72 28.65 19.47
N LYS A 154 5.22 28.00 20.54
CA LYS A 154 5.94 27.83 21.81
C LYS A 154 7.10 26.83 21.73
N LEU A 155 7.14 25.94 20.73
CA LEU A 155 8.27 25.04 20.51
C LEU A 155 9.53 25.80 20.07
N GLY A 156 9.38 26.98 19.46
CA GLY A 156 10.50 27.84 19.06
C GLY A 156 11.28 27.36 17.83
N ASP A 157 10.83 26.31 17.14
CA ASP A 157 11.43 25.88 15.86
C ASP A 157 10.75 26.60 14.69
N GLU A 158 11.40 27.63 14.14
CA GLU A 158 10.84 28.46 13.07
C GLU A 158 10.60 27.69 11.77
N CYS A 159 11.45 26.71 11.46
CA CYS A 159 11.35 25.91 10.25
C CYS A 159 10.11 25.02 10.31
N PHE A 160 9.98 24.30 11.41
CA PHE A 160 8.80 23.48 11.68
C PHE A 160 7.52 24.34 11.82
N TYR A 161 7.58 25.52 12.45
CA TYR A 161 6.42 26.41 12.54
C TYR A 161 5.88 26.81 11.17
N ARG A 162 6.75 27.13 10.20
CA ARG A 162 6.34 27.45 8.82
C ARG A 162 5.73 26.24 8.11
N TYR A 163 6.36 25.07 8.27
CA TYR A 163 5.85 23.81 7.72
C TYR A 163 4.45 23.51 8.25
N GLU A 164 4.31 23.50 9.57
CA GLU A 164 3.08 23.10 10.25
C GLU A 164 1.96 24.11 10.03
N THR A 165 2.27 25.41 9.96
CA THR A 165 1.28 26.45 9.61
C THR A 165 0.65 26.19 8.25
N LYS A 166 1.45 25.82 7.24
CA LYS A 166 0.94 25.49 5.91
C LYS A 166 0.08 24.22 5.96
N TYR A 167 0.55 23.19 6.65
CA TYR A 167 -0.16 21.91 6.79
C TYR A 167 -1.51 22.05 7.50
N LEU A 168 -1.57 22.74 8.64
CA LEU A 168 -2.79 22.87 9.43
C LEU A 168 -3.84 23.73 8.73
N ARG A 169 -3.43 24.78 7.99
CA ARG A 169 -4.36 25.57 7.18
C ARG A 169 -5.04 24.71 6.11
N GLN A 170 -4.28 23.86 5.42
CA GLN A 170 -4.85 22.91 4.46
C GLN A 170 -5.73 21.84 5.14
N THR A 171 -5.38 21.45 6.36
CA THR A 171 -6.14 20.48 7.15
C THR A 171 -7.55 20.97 7.47
N VAL A 172 -7.76 22.28 7.67
CA VAL A 172 -9.11 22.83 7.88
C VAL A 172 -10.02 22.53 6.69
N ASP A 173 -9.53 22.71 5.46
CA ASP A 173 -10.31 22.43 4.25
C ASP A 173 -10.69 20.94 4.18
N VAL A 174 -9.72 20.06 4.44
CA VAL A 174 -9.95 18.60 4.46
C VAL A 174 -10.97 18.21 5.53
N LEU A 175 -10.86 18.77 6.74
CA LEU A 175 -11.80 18.53 7.82
C LEU A 175 -13.21 18.94 7.40
N LYS A 176 -13.36 20.15 6.82
CA LYS A 176 -14.64 20.67 6.33
C LYS A 176 -15.23 19.77 5.25
N THR A 177 -14.46 19.42 4.21
CA THR A 177 -14.93 18.52 3.13
C THR A 177 -15.23 17.10 3.62
N GLY A 178 -14.65 16.70 4.75
CA GLY A 178 -14.87 15.40 5.38
C GLY A 178 -16.06 15.34 6.33
N TYR A 179 -16.80 16.44 6.54
CA TYR A 179 -17.88 16.53 7.53
C TYR A 179 -18.98 15.47 7.36
N PHE A 180 -19.29 15.07 6.11
CA PHE A 180 -20.29 14.01 5.85
C PHE A 180 -19.97 12.67 6.53
N ASN A 181 -18.72 12.40 6.89
CA ASN A 181 -18.36 11.20 7.67
C ASN A 181 -18.89 11.26 9.10
N ILE A 182 -19.00 12.47 9.67
CA ILE A 182 -19.61 12.69 10.99
C ILE A 182 -21.13 12.45 10.88
N LEU A 183 -21.78 12.99 9.85
CA LEU A 183 -23.20 12.71 9.58
C LEU A 183 -23.47 11.20 9.50
N SER A 184 -22.64 10.48 8.73
CA SER A 184 -22.73 9.02 8.63
C SER A 184 -22.54 8.30 9.97
N THR A 185 -21.60 8.76 10.80
CA THR A 185 -21.35 8.17 12.13
C THR A 185 -22.54 8.38 13.07
N CYS A 186 -23.25 9.50 12.91
CA CYS A 186 -24.49 9.80 13.62
C CYS A 186 -25.74 9.12 13.02
N GLY A 187 -25.60 8.37 11.92
CA GLY A 187 -26.72 7.74 11.23
C GLY A 187 -27.59 8.72 10.43
N GLU A 188 -27.09 9.91 10.16
CA GLU A 188 -27.76 10.93 9.35
C GLU A 188 -27.49 10.74 7.85
N LYS A 189 -28.34 11.34 7.02
CA LYS A 189 -28.11 11.40 5.57
C LYS A 189 -26.91 12.30 5.27
N PHE A 190 -26.14 11.95 4.25
CA PHE A 190 -24.93 12.69 3.83
C PHE A 190 -25.19 14.14 3.38
N ASP A 191 -26.44 14.46 3.05
CA ASP A 191 -26.93 15.78 2.63
C ASP A 191 -27.94 16.38 3.61
N SER A 192 -27.99 15.92 4.86
CA SER A 192 -28.94 16.41 5.88
C SER A 192 -28.69 17.86 6.30
N ASP A 193 -27.46 18.36 6.16
CA ASP A 193 -27.06 19.71 6.58
C ASP A 193 -27.02 20.69 5.37
N PRO A 194 -27.94 21.69 5.32
CA PRO A 194 -28.00 22.62 4.19
C PRO A 194 -26.77 23.51 4.04
N ASP A 195 -26.15 23.94 5.15
CA ASP A 195 -24.96 24.80 5.09
C ASP A 195 -23.77 24.02 4.53
N TYR A 196 -23.64 22.75 4.90
CA TYR A 196 -22.63 21.87 4.32
C TYR A 196 -22.84 21.63 2.83
N ASN A 197 -24.09 21.41 2.40
CA ASN A 197 -24.41 21.21 0.99
C ASN A 197 -24.02 22.43 0.14
N ILE A 198 -24.30 23.65 0.63
CA ILE A 198 -23.90 24.90 -0.03
C ILE A 198 -22.38 24.98 -0.12
N PHE A 199 -21.67 24.68 0.96
CA PHE A 199 -20.20 24.66 0.97
C PHE A 199 -19.64 23.69 -0.09
N MET A 200 -20.10 22.44 -0.10
CA MET A 200 -19.62 21.43 -1.05
C MET A 200 -19.94 21.82 -2.50
N GLN A 201 -21.15 22.33 -2.77
CA GLN A 201 -21.57 22.74 -4.11
C GLN A 201 -20.88 24.00 -4.62
N SER A 202 -20.32 24.83 -3.73
CA SER A 202 -19.56 26.02 -4.11
C SER A 202 -18.13 25.73 -4.58
N MET A 203 -17.65 24.49 -4.42
CA MET A 203 -16.30 24.08 -4.80
C MET A 203 -16.11 24.12 -6.32
N ASP A 204 -15.07 24.80 -6.79
CA ASP A 204 -14.66 24.71 -8.19
C ASP A 204 -13.91 23.40 -8.44
N LEU A 205 -14.59 22.44 -9.07
CA LEU A 205 -14.04 21.12 -9.41
C LEU A 205 -13.03 21.17 -10.57
N ASN A 206 -12.82 22.33 -11.19
CA ASN A 206 -11.89 22.55 -12.29
C ASN A 206 -10.64 23.34 -11.89
N ASP A 207 -10.54 23.72 -10.61
CA ASP A 207 -9.36 24.33 -10.00
C ASP A 207 -8.38 23.26 -9.50
N GLU A 208 -7.15 23.27 -10.02
CA GLU A 208 -6.08 22.35 -9.64
C GLU A 208 -5.64 22.51 -8.18
N ALA A 209 -5.92 23.65 -7.53
CA ALA A 209 -5.68 23.82 -6.10
C ALA A 209 -6.53 22.83 -5.27
N ASN A 210 -7.77 22.55 -5.70
CA ASN A 210 -8.65 21.57 -5.04
C ASN A 210 -8.21 20.12 -5.27
N LEU A 211 -7.44 19.85 -6.33
CA LEU A 211 -6.84 18.54 -6.56
C LEU A 211 -5.71 18.25 -5.56
N LYS A 212 -4.87 19.25 -5.24
CA LYS A 212 -3.72 19.08 -4.35
C LYS A 212 -4.12 18.69 -2.92
N ASN A 213 -5.26 19.19 -2.44
CA ASN A 213 -5.74 18.94 -1.08
C ASN A 213 -6.74 17.77 -0.98
N SER A 214 -6.91 16.97 -2.04
CA SER A 214 -7.93 15.90 -2.11
C SER A 214 -9.39 16.37 -1.98
N ASN A 215 -9.67 17.67 -2.03
CA ASN A 215 -11.01 18.24 -1.90
C ASN A 215 -11.97 17.68 -2.96
N ILE A 216 -11.50 17.57 -4.20
CA ILE A 216 -12.31 16.99 -5.30
C ILE A 216 -12.60 15.52 -5.02
N PHE A 217 -11.66 14.77 -4.47
CA PHE A 217 -11.90 13.37 -4.10
C PHE A 217 -13.02 13.25 -3.04
N TYR A 218 -12.97 14.09 -2.00
CA TYR A 218 -14.02 14.14 -0.98
C TYR A 218 -15.36 14.59 -1.55
N TYR A 219 -15.38 15.53 -2.50
CA TYR A 219 -16.59 15.92 -3.23
C TYR A 219 -17.21 14.73 -3.97
N LEU A 220 -16.41 14.01 -4.76
CA LEU A 220 -16.86 12.85 -5.51
C LEU A 220 -17.42 11.78 -4.58
N GLN A 221 -16.72 11.51 -3.46
CA GLN A 221 -17.17 10.57 -2.44
C GLN A 221 -18.50 10.99 -1.83
N TRP A 222 -18.61 12.23 -1.36
CA TRP A 222 -19.85 12.77 -0.79
C TRP A 222 -21.01 12.65 -1.77
N LYS A 223 -20.81 13.06 -3.03
CA LYS A 223 -21.85 12.98 -4.07
C LYS A 223 -22.28 11.55 -4.33
N ALA A 224 -21.34 10.62 -4.44
CA ALA A 224 -21.63 9.20 -4.62
C ALA A 224 -22.38 8.61 -3.41
N SER A 225 -21.99 9.00 -2.19
CA SER A 225 -22.69 8.60 -0.95
C SER A 225 -24.12 9.15 -0.89
N CYS A 226 -24.36 10.39 -1.31
CA CYS A 226 -25.73 10.93 -1.41
C CYS A 226 -26.58 10.16 -2.44
N LEU A 227 -26.00 9.76 -3.57
CA LEU A 227 -26.71 9.01 -4.62
C LEU A 227 -27.04 7.58 -4.22
N THR A 228 -26.12 6.91 -3.52
CA THR A 228 -26.24 5.49 -3.17
C THR A 228 -26.85 5.25 -1.79
N GLY A 229 -26.83 6.24 -0.91
CA GLY A 229 -27.18 6.09 0.51
C GLY A 229 -26.15 5.27 1.30
N SER A 230 -24.94 5.07 0.79
CA SER A 230 -23.89 4.24 1.39
C SER A 230 -22.65 5.04 1.77
N SER A 231 -22.06 4.71 2.92
CA SER A 231 -20.76 5.23 3.35
C SER A 231 -19.58 4.46 2.76
N VAL A 232 -19.84 3.31 2.14
CA VAL A 232 -18.82 2.52 1.44
C VAL A 232 -18.42 3.25 0.16
N LEU A 233 -17.11 3.39 -0.07
CA LEU A 233 -16.57 4.00 -1.29
C LEU A 233 -17.07 3.29 -2.54
N ASP A 234 -17.79 4.03 -3.39
CA ASP A 234 -18.25 3.57 -4.70
C ASP A 234 -17.47 4.28 -5.80
N TYR A 235 -16.33 3.70 -6.19
CA TYR A 235 -15.47 4.30 -7.21
C TYR A 235 -16.13 4.37 -8.59
N TYR A 236 -17.15 3.54 -8.87
CA TYR A 236 -17.88 3.59 -10.13
C TYR A 236 -18.79 4.83 -10.17
N GLU A 237 -19.57 5.06 -9.11
CA GLU A 237 -20.38 6.28 -9.01
C GLU A 237 -19.52 7.54 -8.92
N MET A 238 -18.40 7.51 -8.19
CA MET A 238 -17.44 8.62 -8.18
C MET A 238 -16.89 8.94 -9.57
N LEU A 239 -16.59 7.92 -10.38
CA LEU A 239 -16.10 8.09 -11.75
C LEU A 239 -17.19 8.68 -12.67
N LYS A 240 -18.46 8.32 -12.48
CA LYS A 240 -19.59 8.95 -13.19
C LYS A 240 -19.79 10.42 -12.83
N VAL A 241 -19.67 10.76 -11.53
CA VAL A 241 -19.70 12.17 -11.09
C VAL A 241 -18.53 12.95 -11.70
N LEU A 242 -17.32 12.38 -11.68
CA LEU A 242 -16.14 12.96 -12.31
C LEU A 242 -16.38 13.24 -13.80
N GLN A 243 -16.94 12.26 -14.53
CA GLN A 243 -17.25 12.40 -15.95
C GLN A 243 -18.24 13.54 -16.24
N LYS A 244 -19.20 13.75 -15.35
CA LYS A 244 -20.27 14.73 -15.54
C LYS A 244 -19.85 16.15 -15.16
N GLU A 245 -19.08 16.30 -14.08
CA GLU A 245 -18.91 17.60 -13.41
C GLU A 245 -17.49 18.17 -13.52
N VAL A 246 -16.51 17.37 -13.97
CA VAL A 246 -15.11 17.82 -14.16
C VAL A 246 -14.74 17.86 -15.64
N HIS A 247 -14.24 19.01 -16.07
CA HIS A 247 -13.87 19.31 -17.45
C HIS A 247 -12.39 19.68 -17.62
N ASN A 248 -11.67 19.96 -16.53
CA ASN A 248 -10.23 20.16 -16.53
C ASN A 248 -9.50 18.83 -16.83
N GLN A 249 -8.72 18.80 -17.91
CA GLN A 249 -8.06 17.58 -18.38
C GLN A 249 -7.01 17.03 -17.42
N GLN A 250 -6.29 17.87 -16.67
CA GLN A 250 -5.29 17.41 -15.71
C GLN A 250 -5.95 16.71 -14.51
N ILE A 251 -7.02 17.31 -13.98
CA ILE A 251 -7.81 16.77 -12.88
C ILE A 251 -8.46 15.45 -13.31
N SER A 252 -9.14 15.44 -14.47
CA SER A 252 -9.74 14.24 -15.03
C SER A 252 -8.73 13.14 -15.26
N ASN A 253 -7.54 13.44 -15.80
CA ASN A 253 -6.48 12.44 -15.97
C ASN A 253 -6.06 11.80 -14.65
N LYS A 254 -5.78 12.60 -13.62
CA LYS A 254 -5.31 12.10 -12.33
C LYS A 254 -6.36 11.27 -11.62
N LEU A 255 -7.58 11.82 -11.48
CA LEU A 255 -8.65 11.17 -10.73
C LEU A 255 -9.25 9.99 -11.48
N ALA A 256 -9.46 10.06 -12.79
CA ALA A 256 -10.00 8.92 -13.55
C ALA A 256 -9.04 7.73 -13.51
N CYS A 257 -7.73 7.97 -13.66
CA CYS A 257 -6.72 6.93 -13.54
C CYS A 257 -6.73 6.31 -12.13
N GLN A 258 -6.73 7.14 -11.07
CA GLN A 258 -6.76 6.67 -9.68
C GLN A 258 -8.00 5.81 -9.38
N LEU A 259 -9.21 6.33 -9.68
CA LEU A 259 -10.47 5.65 -9.38
C LEU A 259 -10.61 4.35 -10.17
N ALA A 260 -10.31 4.37 -11.47
CA ALA A 260 -10.40 3.19 -12.32
C ALA A 260 -9.37 2.11 -11.94
N ARG A 261 -8.13 2.50 -11.61
CA ARG A 261 -7.10 1.59 -11.11
C ARG A 261 -7.58 0.84 -9.88
N ILE A 262 -8.07 1.57 -8.88
CA ILE A 262 -8.55 0.96 -7.62
C ILE A 262 -9.72 0.02 -7.91
N TYR A 263 -10.68 0.44 -8.74
CA TYR A 263 -11.82 -0.39 -9.09
C TYR A 263 -11.41 -1.68 -9.79
N LEU A 264 -10.60 -1.60 -10.86
CA LEU A 264 -10.15 -2.75 -11.64
C LEU A 264 -9.28 -3.71 -10.82
N MET A 265 -8.58 -3.21 -9.79
CA MET A 265 -7.79 -4.01 -8.88
C MET A 265 -8.58 -4.60 -7.70
N SER A 266 -9.82 -4.17 -7.47
CA SER A 266 -10.63 -4.58 -6.32
C SER A 266 -11.12 -6.03 -6.38
N GLY A 267 -11.10 -6.66 -7.57
CA GLY A 267 -11.66 -7.99 -7.81
C GLY A 267 -13.17 -8.01 -8.08
N ARG A 268 -13.84 -6.84 -8.04
CA ARG A 268 -15.24 -6.69 -8.48
C ARG A 268 -15.38 -7.00 -9.96
N LYS A 269 -16.52 -7.60 -10.32
CA LYS A 269 -16.82 -8.04 -11.70
C LYS A 269 -17.93 -7.21 -12.33
N GLU A 270 -18.80 -6.65 -11.51
CA GLU A 270 -19.80 -5.67 -11.92
C GLU A 270 -19.14 -4.43 -12.54
N HIS A 271 -19.80 -3.78 -13.49
CA HIS A 271 -19.40 -2.50 -14.11
C HIS A 271 -17.97 -2.37 -14.67
N VAL A 272 -17.18 -3.45 -14.78
CA VAL A 272 -15.79 -3.41 -15.28
C VAL A 272 -15.70 -2.75 -16.66
N GLU A 273 -16.63 -3.07 -17.56
CA GLU A 273 -16.71 -2.48 -18.90
C GLU A 273 -17.01 -0.97 -18.84
N ASP A 274 -17.98 -0.57 -18.03
CA ASP A 274 -18.38 0.83 -17.89
C ASP A 274 -17.29 1.66 -17.24
N VAL A 275 -16.64 1.15 -16.19
CA VAL A 275 -15.51 1.81 -15.53
C VAL A 275 -14.38 2.02 -16.53
N TYR A 276 -14.02 0.99 -17.30
CA TYR A 276 -13.00 1.12 -18.34
C TYR A 276 -13.38 2.16 -19.39
N ARG A 277 -14.62 2.09 -19.90
CA ARG A 277 -15.12 3.04 -20.91
C ARG A 277 -15.08 4.48 -20.40
N ILE A 278 -15.66 4.75 -19.22
CA ILE A 278 -15.71 6.10 -18.62
C ILE A 278 -14.29 6.62 -18.38
N ALA A 279 -13.40 5.80 -17.81
CA ALA A 279 -12.02 6.19 -17.56
C ALA A 279 -11.31 6.54 -18.88
N LYS A 280 -11.51 5.72 -19.92
CA LYS A 280 -10.94 5.96 -21.24
C LYS A 280 -11.45 7.26 -21.87
N ASP A 281 -12.72 7.58 -21.70
CA ASP A 281 -13.32 8.82 -22.19
C ASP A 281 -12.72 10.05 -21.50
N LEU A 282 -12.47 9.96 -20.19
CA LEU A 282 -11.87 11.03 -19.39
C LEU A 282 -10.36 11.19 -19.62
N LEU A 283 -9.65 10.10 -19.91
CA LEU A 283 -8.20 10.08 -20.06
C LEU A 283 -7.76 10.61 -21.43
N ALA A 284 -6.77 11.49 -21.41
CA ALA A 284 -5.99 11.85 -22.59
C ALA A 284 -5.35 10.59 -23.21
N LYS A 285 -5.23 10.54 -24.55
CA LYS A 285 -4.77 9.34 -25.28
C LYS A 285 -3.45 8.76 -24.73
N GLY A 286 -2.49 9.62 -24.36
CA GLY A 286 -1.19 9.19 -23.81
C GLY A 286 -1.25 8.59 -22.40
N SER A 287 -2.33 8.82 -21.65
CA SER A 287 -2.49 8.37 -20.26
C SER A 287 -3.31 7.08 -20.10
N ARG A 288 -3.72 6.44 -21.21
CA ARG A 288 -4.64 5.28 -21.18
C ARG A 288 -3.97 3.94 -20.94
N LYS A 289 -2.66 3.82 -21.24
CA LYS A 289 -1.93 2.54 -21.28
C LYS A 289 -2.13 1.68 -20.03
N GLU A 290 -2.00 2.29 -18.86
CA GLU A 290 -2.16 1.57 -17.60
C GLU A 290 -3.56 0.97 -17.44
N ILE A 291 -4.59 1.76 -17.72
CA ILE A 291 -5.98 1.33 -17.61
C ILE A 291 -6.32 0.30 -18.70
N ASP A 292 -5.79 0.45 -19.91
CA ASP A 292 -5.90 -0.54 -20.99
C ASP A 292 -5.28 -1.90 -20.57
N ASP A 293 -4.09 -1.88 -19.96
CA ASP A 293 -3.39 -3.06 -19.46
C ASP A 293 -4.16 -3.74 -18.31
N LEU A 294 -4.65 -2.95 -17.35
CA LEU A 294 -5.46 -3.45 -16.22
C LEU A 294 -6.78 -4.04 -16.69
N TYR A 295 -7.52 -3.33 -17.56
CA TYR A 295 -8.77 -3.85 -18.12
C TYR A 295 -8.53 -5.12 -18.92
N THR A 296 -7.47 -5.18 -19.73
CA THR A 296 -7.09 -6.40 -20.46
C THR A 296 -6.78 -7.55 -19.51
N LYS A 297 -6.05 -7.29 -18.42
CA LYS A 297 -5.76 -8.28 -17.38
C LYS A 297 -7.05 -8.84 -16.78
N VAL A 298 -7.99 -7.96 -16.40
CA VAL A 298 -9.27 -8.33 -15.80
C VAL A 298 -10.19 -9.06 -16.79
N THR A 299 -10.18 -8.69 -18.07
CA THR A 299 -11.16 -9.20 -19.06
C THR A 299 -10.67 -10.34 -19.95
N LYS A 300 -9.37 -10.45 -20.25
CA LYS A 300 -8.85 -11.48 -21.17
C LYS A 300 -8.29 -12.72 -20.49
N SER A 301 -7.75 -12.63 -19.28
CA SER A 301 -6.82 -13.68 -18.86
C SER A 301 -7.46 -14.87 -18.15
N LEU A 302 -8.63 -14.74 -17.51
CA LEU A 302 -9.12 -15.78 -16.59
C LEU A 302 -10.65 -15.88 -16.52
N LYS A 303 -11.34 -15.95 -17.67
CA LYS A 303 -12.80 -16.15 -17.67
C LYS A 303 -13.13 -17.58 -17.24
N VAL A 304 -14.17 -17.74 -16.42
CA VAL A 304 -14.72 -19.06 -16.09
C VAL A 304 -15.07 -19.78 -17.40
N ASN A 305 -14.73 -21.06 -17.46
CA ASN A 305 -14.90 -21.95 -18.61
C ASN A 305 -14.02 -21.65 -19.85
N SER A 306 -13.14 -20.64 -19.82
CA SER A 306 -12.11 -20.50 -20.86
C SER A 306 -10.95 -21.47 -20.59
N LEU A 307 -10.23 -21.86 -21.66
CA LEU A 307 -9.01 -22.65 -21.51
C LEU A 307 -7.98 -21.86 -20.71
N ALA A 308 -7.36 -22.49 -19.71
CA ALA A 308 -6.36 -21.86 -18.87
C ALA A 308 -5.09 -21.55 -19.68
N PRO A 309 -4.50 -20.34 -19.54
CA PRO A 309 -3.22 -20.04 -20.17
C PRO A 309 -2.11 -20.98 -19.68
N ASP A 310 -1.48 -21.71 -20.59
CA ASP A 310 -0.49 -22.72 -20.20
C ASP A 310 0.79 -22.08 -19.62
N PHE A 311 1.49 -22.80 -18.75
CA PHE A 311 2.73 -22.37 -18.11
C PHE A 311 3.65 -23.55 -17.82
N GLU A 312 4.95 -23.29 -17.73
CA GLU A 312 5.95 -24.29 -17.38
C GLU A 312 6.19 -24.35 -15.87
N MET A 313 6.38 -25.56 -15.38
CA MET A 313 6.72 -25.87 -14.00
C MET A 313 7.71 -27.03 -13.97
N MET A 314 8.35 -27.24 -12.83
CA MET A 314 9.40 -28.25 -12.67
C MET A 314 9.07 -29.18 -11.51
N THR A 315 9.27 -30.50 -11.69
CA THR A 315 9.14 -31.49 -10.61
C THR A 315 10.30 -31.39 -9.61
N PRO A 316 10.22 -32.03 -8.42
CA PRO A 316 11.33 -32.05 -7.47
C PRO A 316 12.62 -32.64 -8.03
N GLU A 317 12.51 -33.56 -9.00
CA GLU A 317 13.63 -34.21 -9.70
C GLU A 317 14.22 -33.34 -10.82
N GLY A 318 13.69 -32.15 -11.04
CA GLY A 318 14.20 -31.21 -12.05
C GLY A 318 13.63 -31.38 -13.45
N LYS A 319 12.58 -32.20 -13.64
CA LYS A 319 11.92 -32.37 -14.93
C LYS A 319 10.97 -31.20 -15.19
N THR A 320 11.16 -30.48 -16.30
CA THR A 320 10.21 -29.46 -16.76
C THR A 320 9.01 -30.10 -17.47
N LEU A 321 7.83 -29.57 -17.20
CA LEU A 321 6.57 -29.92 -17.85
C LEU A 321 5.65 -28.70 -17.90
N LYS A 322 4.66 -28.74 -18.77
CA LYS A 322 3.60 -27.74 -18.87
C LYS A 322 2.41 -28.10 -17.99
N PHE A 323 1.65 -27.09 -17.56
CA PHE A 323 0.40 -27.30 -16.84
C PHE A 323 -0.60 -28.13 -17.66
N SER A 324 -0.60 -27.99 -18.99
CA SER A 324 -1.42 -28.82 -19.87
C SER A 324 -1.13 -30.33 -19.79
N GLU A 325 0.07 -30.72 -19.33
CA GLU A 325 0.44 -32.13 -19.18
C GLU A 325 -0.12 -32.78 -17.91
N VAL A 326 -0.65 -32.00 -16.96
CA VAL A 326 -1.31 -32.52 -15.74
C VAL A 326 -2.83 -32.57 -15.83
N TRP A 327 -3.40 -32.26 -17.00
CA TRP A 327 -4.83 -32.37 -17.27
C TRP A 327 -5.30 -33.83 -17.31
N GLY A 328 -6.62 -34.04 -17.28
CA GLY A 328 -7.26 -35.35 -17.21
C GLY A 328 -8.06 -35.58 -15.93
N LYS A 329 -7.84 -34.74 -14.91
CA LYS A 329 -8.62 -34.68 -13.66
C LYS A 329 -8.96 -33.23 -13.34
N ILE A 330 -9.96 -33.01 -12.51
CA ILE A 330 -10.15 -31.71 -11.84
C ILE A 330 -8.91 -31.44 -11.00
N VAL A 331 -8.31 -30.27 -11.14
CA VAL A 331 -7.07 -29.93 -10.43
C VAL A 331 -7.34 -28.81 -9.44
N TYR A 332 -7.06 -29.06 -8.16
CA TYR A 332 -6.97 -28.03 -7.13
C TYR A 332 -5.50 -27.66 -6.91
N ILE A 333 -5.16 -26.40 -7.19
CA ILE A 333 -3.80 -25.88 -7.13
C ILE A 333 -3.62 -24.99 -5.90
N ASP A 334 -2.53 -25.21 -5.17
CA ASP A 334 -2.00 -24.37 -4.10
C ASP A 334 -0.71 -23.68 -4.56
N ILE A 335 -0.74 -22.36 -4.75
CA ILE A 335 0.44 -21.54 -5.03
C ILE A 335 1.01 -21.02 -3.72
N TRP A 336 2.24 -21.42 -3.41
CA TRP A 336 2.85 -21.22 -2.10
C TRP A 336 4.36 -20.95 -2.18
N SER A 337 4.99 -20.75 -1.03
CA SER A 337 6.45 -20.73 -0.90
C SER A 337 6.88 -20.99 0.55
N THR A 338 8.11 -21.47 0.77
CA THR A 338 8.60 -21.82 2.13
C THR A 338 8.70 -20.62 3.08
N TRP A 339 8.98 -19.42 2.56
CA TRP A 339 9.02 -18.18 3.33
C TRP A 339 7.64 -17.57 3.61
N CYS A 340 6.57 -18.14 3.03
CA CYS A 340 5.20 -17.66 3.24
C CYS A 340 4.54 -18.38 4.42
N ALA A 341 4.66 -17.80 5.62
CA ALA A 341 4.06 -18.39 6.82
C ALA A 341 2.54 -18.67 6.71
N PRO A 342 1.69 -17.79 6.13
CA PRO A 342 0.29 -18.13 5.91
C PRO A 342 0.09 -19.30 4.96
N CYS A 343 0.96 -19.49 3.98
CA CYS A 343 0.91 -20.64 3.07
C CYS A 343 1.24 -21.94 3.81
N CYS A 344 2.32 -21.94 4.60
CA CYS A 344 2.71 -23.10 5.40
C CYS A 344 1.61 -23.54 6.39
N LYS A 345 0.81 -22.60 6.90
CA LYS A 345 -0.35 -22.90 7.76
C LYS A 345 -1.49 -23.63 7.04
N GLU A 346 -1.60 -23.52 5.72
CA GLU A 346 -2.64 -24.20 4.92
C GLU A 346 -2.22 -25.63 4.52
N ILE A 347 -0.92 -25.96 4.51
CA ILE A 347 -0.40 -27.27 4.10
C ILE A 347 -1.05 -28.44 4.87
N PRO A 348 -1.23 -28.40 6.21
CA PRO A 348 -1.93 -29.47 6.93
C PRO A 348 -3.38 -29.66 6.48
N TYR A 349 -4.03 -28.61 6.00
CA TYR A 349 -5.40 -28.67 5.48
C TYR A 349 -5.43 -29.21 4.06
N VAL A 350 -4.44 -28.90 3.21
CA VAL A 350 -4.26 -29.59 1.92
C VAL A 350 -4.09 -31.09 2.14
N ALA A 351 -3.26 -31.50 3.11
CA ALA A 351 -3.08 -32.91 3.45
C ALA A 351 -4.40 -33.58 3.86
N LYS A 352 -5.27 -32.89 4.60
CA LYS A 352 -6.61 -33.40 4.94
C LYS A 352 -7.50 -33.58 3.72
N LEU A 353 -7.46 -32.65 2.77
CA LEU A 353 -8.21 -32.79 1.51
C LEU A 353 -7.69 -33.96 0.69
N VAL A 354 -6.37 -34.08 0.54
CA VAL A 354 -5.74 -35.21 -0.17
C VAL A 354 -6.17 -36.54 0.43
N GLU A 355 -6.15 -36.66 1.76
CA GLU A 355 -6.58 -37.88 2.44
C GLU A 355 -8.08 -38.14 2.27
N HIS A 356 -8.92 -37.11 2.35
CA HIS A 356 -10.36 -37.21 2.16
C HIS A 356 -10.71 -37.71 0.74
N TYR A 357 -10.03 -37.20 -0.28
CA TYR A 357 -10.28 -37.49 -1.69
C TYR A 357 -9.38 -38.60 -2.26
N LYS A 358 -8.60 -39.32 -1.45
CA LYS A 358 -7.62 -40.32 -1.92
C LYS A 358 -8.19 -41.44 -2.81
N ASN A 359 -9.47 -41.75 -2.63
CA ASN A 359 -10.18 -42.78 -3.41
C ASN A 359 -10.98 -42.22 -4.59
N ASN A 360 -10.93 -40.90 -4.82
CA ASN A 360 -11.62 -40.24 -5.91
C ASN A 360 -10.66 -40.07 -7.10
N SER A 361 -10.93 -40.76 -8.20
CA SER A 361 -10.10 -40.69 -9.41
C SER A 361 -10.26 -39.40 -10.21
N GLU A 362 -11.29 -38.59 -9.93
CA GLU A 362 -11.66 -37.42 -10.73
C GLU A 362 -10.96 -36.14 -10.29
N ILE A 363 -10.30 -36.12 -9.12
CA ILE A 363 -9.63 -34.94 -8.56
C ILE A 363 -8.15 -35.20 -8.29
N GLU A 364 -7.34 -34.15 -8.45
CA GLU A 364 -5.92 -34.12 -8.16
C GLU A 364 -5.56 -32.84 -7.40
N PHE A 365 -4.69 -32.97 -6.39
CA PHE A 365 -4.15 -31.85 -5.62
C PHE A 365 -2.71 -31.62 -6.02
N ILE A 366 -2.39 -30.35 -6.30
CA ILE A 366 -1.06 -29.94 -6.73
C ILE A 366 -0.64 -28.71 -5.93
N SER A 367 0.56 -28.72 -5.35
CA SER A 367 1.17 -27.51 -4.81
C SER A 367 2.30 -27.05 -5.73
N ILE A 368 2.33 -25.75 -6.04
CA ILE A 368 3.32 -25.11 -6.90
C ILE A 368 4.04 -24.02 -6.11
N SER A 369 5.34 -24.23 -5.88
CA SER A 369 6.21 -23.31 -5.16
C SER A 369 6.67 -22.14 -6.05
N LEU A 370 6.81 -20.97 -5.42
CA LEU A 370 7.47 -19.77 -5.94
C LEU A 370 8.84 -19.51 -5.27
N ASP A 371 9.41 -20.51 -4.60
CA ASP A 371 10.74 -20.40 -4.01
C ASP A 371 11.78 -20.11 -5.09
N LYS A 372 12.58 -19.06 -4.87
CA LYS A 372 13.70 -18.72 -5.76
C LYS A 372 14.87 -19.66 -5.53
N ASN A 373 15.09 -20.05 -4.28
CA ASN A 373 16.10 -21.02 -3.90
C ASN A 373 15.51 -22.43 -3.91
N LEU A 374 15.82 -23.18 -4.97
CA LEU A 374 15.35 -24.56 -5.13
C LEU A 374 15.78 -25.49 -3.99
N LYS A 375 16.93 -25.22 -3.36
CA LYS A 375 17.42 -26.05 -2.25
C LYS A 375 16.55 -25.92 -1.00
N ASP A 376 16.02 -24.73 -0.73
CA ASP A 376 15.17 -24.50 0.44
C ASP A 376 13.83 -25.23 0.26
N TRP A 377 13.26 -25.15 -0.94
CA TRP A 377 12.06 -25.90 -1.30
C TRP A 377 12.29 -27.42 -1.23
N GLN A 378 13.38 -27.94 -1.81
CA GLN A 378 13.71 -29.37 -1.73
C GLN A 378 13.91 -29.83 -0.28
N SER A 379 14.63 -29.06 0.55
CA SER A 379 14.83 -29.36 1.97
C SER A 379 13.51 -29.40 2.74
N PHE A 380 12.57 -28.50 2.41
CA PHE A 380 11.22 -28.53 2.96
C PHE A 380 10.50 -29.82 2.58
N LEU A 381 10.55 -30.21 1.30
CA LEU A 381 9.91 -31.44 0.81
C LEU A 381 10.48 -32.69 1.47
N GLU A 382 11.80 -32.77 1.67
CA GLU A 382 12.46 -33.89 2.36
C GLU A 382 12.01 -34.01 3.82
N SER A 383 11.85 -32.87 4.48
CA SER A 383 11.47 -32.79 5.90
C SER A 383 9.99 -33.08 6.14
N HIS A 384 9.10 -32.62 5.25
CA HIS A 384 7.65 -32.70 5.44
C HIS A 384 6.96 -33.81 4.64
N ARG A 385 7.61 -34.32 3.59
CA ARG A 385 7.17 -35.45 2.75
C ARG A 385 5.68 -35.37 2.35
N PRO A 386 5.24 -34.30 1.66
CA PRO A 386 3.85 -34.18 1.25
C PRO A 386 3.43 -35.35 0.35
N GLY A 387 2.26 -35.92 0.64
CA GLY A 387 1.71 -37.10 -0.07
C GLY A 387 1.01 -36.80 -1.40
N TRP A 388 1.20 -35.60 -1.96
CA TRP A 388 0.59 -35.17 -3.23
C TRP A 388 1.63 -34.48 -4.12
N LYS A 389 1.27 -34.20 -5.37
CA LYS A 389 2.20 -33.69 -6.37
C LYS A 389 2.71 -32.29 -6.01
N GLN A 390 4.01 -32.11 -6.16
CA GLN A 390 4.72 -30.87 -5.89
C GLN A 390 5.42 -30.40 -7.16
N PHE A 391 5.38 -29.10 -7.42
CA PHE A 391 6.13 -28.46 -8.49
C PHE A 391 6.70 -27.13 -8.03
N VAL A 392 7.58 -26.55 -8.83
CA VAL A 392 8.10 -25.19 -8.65
C VAL A 392 8.07 -24.46 -9.98
N ILE A 393 7.70 -23.18 -9.97
CA ILE A 393 7.89 -22.32 -11.15
C ILE A 393 9.35 -21.86 -11.18
N PRO A 394 10.11 -22.13 -12.27
CA PRO A 394 11.47 -21.64 -12.40
C PRO A 394 11.55 -20.12 -12.20
N GLU A 395 12.53 -19.63 -11.45
CA GLU A 395 12.64 -18.22 -11.06
C GLU A 395 12.44 -17.24 -12.24
N LYS A 396 13.07 -17.54 -13.38
CA LYS A 396 12.99 -16.72 -14.60
C LYS A 396 11.57 -16.59 -15.16
N GLN A 397 10.69 -17.54 -14.87
CA GLN A 397 9.32 -17.60 -15.36
C GLN A 397 8.29 -17.11 -14.33
N GLN A 398 8.67 -16.99 -13.05
CA GLN A 398 7.75 -16.61 -11.97
C GLN A 398 7.03 -15.29 -12.25
N ARG A 399 7.75 -14.25 -12.69
CA ARG A 399 7.12 -12.96 -13.01
C ARG A 399 6.10 -13.06 -14.14
N ALA A 400 6.38 -13.86 -15.16
CA ALA A 400 5.46 -14.07 -16.28
C ALA A 400 4.22 -14.85 -15.81
N PHE A 401 4.41 -15.93 -15.05
CA PHE A 401 3.33 -16.73 -14.46
C PHE A 401 2.41 -15.90 -13.55
N LEU A 402 2.99 -15.15 -12.60
CA LEU A 402 2.24 -14.28 -11.69
C LEU A 402 1.43 -13.22 -12.46
N LYS A 403 2.02 -12.63 -13.51
CA LYS A 403 1.32 -11.67 -14.38
C LYS A 403 0.19 -12.35 -15.17
N LEU A 404 0.44 -13.53 -15.72
CA LEU A 404 -0.48 -14.31 -16.54
C LEU A 404 -1.75 -14.69 -15.78
N TYR A 405 -1.60 -15.12 -14.53
CA TYR A 405 -2.70 -15.51 -13.65
C TYR A 405 -3.16 -14.41 -12.69
N GLY A 406 -2.65 -13.19 -12.86
CA GLY A 406 -3.01 -12.04 -12.03
C GLY A 406 -2.80 -12.23 -10.53
N ILE A 407 -1.79 -13.01 -10.14
CA ILE A 407 -1.45 -13.32 -8.77
C ILE A 407 -0.57 -12.19 -8.22
N ASN A 408 -1.10 -11.40 -7.28
CA ASN A 408 -0.37 -10.32 -6.62
C ASN A 408 0.10 -10.70 -5.20
N GLY A 409 -0.24 -11.89 -4.72
CA GLY A 409 0.14 -12.40 -3.41
C GLY A 409 -0.23 -13.87 -3.22
N ILE A 410 0.43 -14.53 -2.26
CA ILE A 410 0.21 -15.92 -1.84
C ILE A 410 -0.18 -15.97 -0.35
N PRO A 411 -0.90 -17.01 0.12
CA PRO A 411 -1.34 -18.20 -0.62
C PRO A 411 -2.40 -17.89 -1.66
N ARG A 412 -2.38 -18.65 -2.75
CA ARG A 412 -3.37 -18.53 -3.82
C ARG A 412 -3.85 -19.90 -4.25
N PHE A 413 -5.16 -20.08 -4.29
CA PHE A 413 -5.80 -21.35 -4.67
C PHE A 413 -6.57 -21.20 -5.98
N MET A 414 -6.54 -22.23 -6.80
CA MET A 414 -7.19 -22.24 -8.12
C MET A 414 -7.76 -23.62 -8.42
N VAL A 415 -8.87 -23.69 -9.15
CA VAL A 415 -9.49 -24.94 -9.60
C VAL A 415 -9.72 -24.93 -11.10
N PHE A 416 -9.40 -26.06 -11.73
CA PHE A 416 -9.52 -26.27 -13.18
C PHE A 416 -10.27 -27.56 -13.48
N THR A 417 -10.98 -27.60 -14.60
CA THR A 417 -11.63 -28.81 -15.12
C THR A 417 -10.59 -29.81 -15.63
N LYS A 418 -11.03 -31.05 -15.91
CA LYS A 418 -10.20 -32.09 -16.53
C LYS A 418 -9.65 -31.73 -17.91
N GLU A 419 -10.27 -30.81 -18.64
CA GLU A 419 -9.79 -30.27 -19.92
C GLU A 419 -8.92 -29.02 -19.76
N GLY A 420 -8.57 -28.63 -18.53
CA GLY A 420 -7.78 -27.43 -18.28
C GLY A 420 -8.55 -26.13 -18.42
N ARG A 421 -9.89 -26.16 -18.28
CA ARG A 421 -10.69 -24.93 -18.26
C ARG A 421 -10.76 -24.36 -16.87
N ILE A 422 -10.82 -23.05 -16.78
CA ILE A 422 -10.85 -22.33 -15.51
C ILE A 422 -12.22 -22.54 -14.84
N ILE A 423 -12.23 -23.07 -13.62
CA ILE A 423 -13.42 -23.04 -12.76
C ILE A 423 -13.35 -21.80 -11.87
N ASP A 424 -12.24 -21.66 -11.15
CA ASP A 424 -12.02 -20.54 -10.25
C ASP A 424 -10.52 -20.27 -10.12
N THR A 425 -10.12 -19.02 -10.30
CA THR A 425 -8.71 -18.62 -10.13
C THR A 425 -8.46 -17.95 -8.79
N ASN A 426 -9.45 -17.89 -7.91
CA ASN A 426 -9.37 -17.40 -6.54
C ASN A 426 -10.20 -18.28 -5.60
N ALA A 427 -9.98 -19.58 -5.68
CA ALA A 427 -10.74 -20.60 -4.95
C ALA A 427 -10.62 -20.45 -3.42
N PRO A 428 -11.59 -20.97 -2.65
CA PRO A 428 -11.52 -20.97 -1.20
C PRO A 428 -10.27 -21.70 -0.68
N ARG A 429 -9.77 -21.25 0.47
CA ARG A 429 -8.62 -21.87 1.13
C ARG A 429 -8.94 -23.29 1.61
N PRO A 430 -7.93 -24.17 1.74
CA PRO A 430 -8.08 -25.49 2.33
C PRO A 430 -8.62 -25.47 3.77
N SER A 431 -8.33 -24.43 4.54
CA SER A 431 -8.86 -24.28 5.90
C SER A 431 -10.30 -23.74 5.97
N SER A 432 -10.93 -23.39 4.84
CA SER A 432 -12.29 -22.83 4.81
C SER A 432 -13.32 -23.88 5.24
N GLU A 433 -14.29 -23.50 6.07
CA GLU A 433 -15.34 -24.40 6.56
C GLU A 433 -16.14 -25.07 5.44
N ASN A 434 -16.31 -24.38 4.30
CA ASN A 434 -17.10 -24.86 3.16
C ASN A 434 -16.27 -25.47 2.02
N ILE A 435 -14.98 -25.77 2.22
CA ILE A 435 -14.11 -26.23 1.14
C ILE A 435 -14.56 -27.58 0.53
N MET A 436 -14.98 -28.54 1.36
CA MET A 436 -15.41 -29.86 0.87
C MET A 436 -16.70 -29.73 0.06
N ASN A 437 -17.69 -28.99 0.57
CA ASN A 437 -18.93 -28.70 -0.16
C ASN A 437 -18.66 -28.02 -1.52
N TYR A 438 -17.70 -27.08 -1.55
CA TYR A 438 -17.29 -26.41 -2.78
C TYR A 438 -16.68 -27.40 -3.79
N LEU A 439 -15.76 -28.28 -3.36
CA LEU A 439 -15.13 -29.27 -4.24
C LEU A 439 -16.11 -30.38 -4.67
N ASP A 440 -16.99 -30.84 -3.79
CA ASP A 440 -17.99 -31.85 -4.08
C ASP A 440 -19.03 -31.36 -5.09
N GLY A 441 -19.41 -30.07 -5.00
CA GLY A 441 -20.27 -29.43 -6.00
C GLY A 441 -19.61 -29.29 -7.36
N ILE A 442 -18.28 -29.25 -7.43
CA ILE A 442 -17.54 -29.27 -8.70
C ILE A 442 -17.44 -30.69 -9.26
N LEU A 443 -17.27 -31.68 -8.39
CA LEU A 443 -17.15 -33.10 -8.76
C LEU A 443 -18.48 -33.71 -9.18
N ASN A 444 -19.60 -33.23 -8.62
CA ASN A 444 -20.96 -33.66 -8.90
C ASN A 444 -21.84 -32.47 -9.34
N PRO A 445 -21.56 -31.90 -10.54
CA PRO A 445 -22.13 -30.63 -11.00
C PRO A 445 -23.61 -30.67 -11.38
#